data_AF-A0A7K3IZE4-F1
#
_entry.id   AF-A0A7K3IZE4-F1
#
_cell.length_a   1.000
_cell.length_b   1.000
_cell.length_c   1.000
_cell.angle_alpha   90.00
_cell.angle_beta   90.00
_cell.angle_gamma   90.00
#
_symmetry.space_group_name_H-M   'P 1'
#
loop_
_entity.id
_entity.type
_entity.pdbx_description
1 polymer ?
#
loop_
_entity_poly.entity_id
_entity_poly.type
_entity_poly.pdbx_seq_one_letter_code
_entity_poly.pdbx_strand_id
1 'polypeptide(L)' 'AVVGGIDVYGMETLADVVGFFNGMKKFDPVKVDLLDLFNSEANKYEVDFSDVRGQENVKRALEVAAAGHHNLIMVGP' A
#
# COMPACT_ATOMS: atom_id res chain seq x y z
N ALA A 1 8.20 -5.42 -2.19
CA ALA A 1 8.85 -6.44 -1.35
C ALA A 1 8.97 -5.89 0.06
N VAL A 2 8.56 -6.63 1.09
CA VAL A 2 8.56 -6.20 2.52
C VAL A 2 9.85 -6.67 3.23
N VAL A 3 10.94 -6.85 2.48
CA VAL A 3 12.23 -7.33 3.00
C VAL A 3 13.30 -6.36 2.52
N GLY A 4 14.01 -5.74 3.47
CA GLY A 4 15.13 -4.84 3.17
C GLY A 4 16.39 -5.60 2.76
N GLY A 5 17.27 -4.94 2.00
CA GLY A 5 18.58 -5.48 1.63
C GLY A 5 18.62 -6.35 0.38
N ILE A 6 17.58 -6.30 -0.46
CA ILE A 6 17.53 -7.02 -1.74
C ILE A 6 17.56 -5.99 -2.87
N ASP A 7 18.46 -6.19 -3.83
CA ASP A 7 18.49 -5.42 -5.07
C ASP A 7 17.35 -5.88 -5.99
N VAL A 8 16.45 -4.96 -6.34
CA VAL A 8 15.31 -5.22 -7.23
C VAL A 8 15.62 -4.67 -8.61
N TYR A 9 15.51 -5.48 -9.65
CA TYR A 9 15.74 -5.06 -11.04
C TYR A 9 14.44 -5.17 -11.83
N GLY A 10 13.93 -4.04 -12.33
CA GLY A 10 12.78 -4.01 -13.23
C GLY A 10 13.21 -4.24 -14.68
N MET A 11 12.49 -5.09 -15.41
CA MET A 11 12.77 -5.44 -16.81
C MET A 11 11.47 -5.39 -17.61
N GLU A 12 11.51 -4.85 -18.83
CA GLU A 12 10.33 -4.77 -19.70
C GLU A 12 10.07 -6.08 -20.45
N THR A 13 11.14 -6.80 -20.84
CA THR A 13 11.04 -8.02 -21.63
C THR A 13 11.87 -9.17 -21.05
N LEU A 14 11.50 -10.41 -21.40
CA LEU A 14 12.30 -11.58 -21.03
C LEU A 14 13.70 -11.55 -21.65
N ALA A 15 13.86 -10.96 -22.83
CA ALA A 15 15.16 -10.79 -23.47
C ALA A 15 16.10 -9.90 -22.63
N ASP A 16 15.57 -8.90 -21.93
CA ASP A 16 16.35 -8.05 -21.04
C ASP A 16 16.85 -8.82 -19.81
N VAL A 17 16.03 -9.71 -19.26
CA VAL A 17 16.43 -10.63 -18.18
C VAL A 17 17.60 -11.52 -18.64
N VAL A 18 17.47 -12.14 -19.80
CA VAL A 18 18.53 -13.00 -20.37
C VAL A 18 19.79 -12.20 -20.67
N GLY A 19 19.65 -10.97 -21.17
CA GLY A 19 20.77 -10.06 -21.44
C GLY A 19 21.51 -9.64 -20.17
N PHE A 20 20.78 -9.41 -19.08
CA PHE A 20 21.33 -9.07 -17.77
C PHE A 20 22.15 -10.23 -17.19
N PHE A 21 21.59 -11.44 -17.15
CA PHE A 21 22.30 -12.61 -16.60
C PHE A 21 23.53 -13.01 -17.41
N ASN A 22 23.52 -12.76 -18.72
CA ASN A 22 24.66 -13.05 -19.60
C ASN A 22 25.68 -11.90 -19.67
N GLY A 23 25.50 -10.81 -18.90
CA GLY A 23 26.43 -9.67 -18.90
C GLY A 23 26.44 -8.84 -20.19
N MET A 24 25.44 -9.06 -21.07
CA MET A 24 25.31 -8.34 -22.34
C MET A 24 24.65 -6.96 -22.18
N LYS A 25 23.87 -6.79 -21.12
CA LYS A 25 23.24 -5.51 -20.75
C LYS A 25 23.41 -5.26 -19.26
N LYS A 26 23.66 -3.99 -18.90
CA LYS A 26 23.68 -3.54 -17.51
C LYS A 26 22.33 -2.93 -17.15
N PHE A 27 21.85 -3.29 -15.97
CA PHE A 27 20.67 -2.70 -15.37
C PHE A 27 21.06 -2.25 -13.97
N ASP A 28 20.60 -1.07 -13.58
CA ASP A 28 20.76 -0.57 -12.23
C ASP A 28 19.58 -1.01 -11.38
N PRO A 29 19.80 -1.36 -10.09
CA PRO A 29 18.71 -1.74 -9.20
C PRO A 29 17.79 -0.54 -8.98
N VAL A 30 16.49 -0.82 -9.03
CA VAL A 30 15.43 0.13 -8.72
C VAL A 30 15.45 0.35 -7.21
N LYS A 31 15.81 1.57 -6.82
CA LYS A 31 15.70 2.02 -5.43
C LYS A 31 14.30 2.57 -5.22
N VAL A 32 13.45 1.79 -4.56
CA VAL A 32 12.14 2.26 -4.08
C VAL A 32 12.30 2.61 -2.61
N ASP A 33 12.07 3.88 -2.28
CA ASP A 33 11.89 4.28 -0.88
C ASP A 33 10.51 3.83 -0.42
N LEU A 34 10.47 2.67 0.23
CA LEU A 34 9.21 2.11 0.73
C LEU A 34 8.59 3.03 1.78
N LEU A 35 9.39 3.74 2.59
CA LEU A 35 8.87 4.65 3.61
C LEU A 35 8.13 5.82 2.95
N ASP A 36 8.71 6.40 1.91
CA ASP A 36 8.06 7.49 1.14
C ASP A 36 6.79 7.00 0.43
N LEU A 37 6.84 5.79 -0.14
CA LEU A 37 5.68 5.18 -0.79
C LEU A 37 4.54 4.88 0.21
N PHE A 38 4.86 4.35 1.39
CA PHE A 38 3.87 4.15 2.45
C PHE A 38 3.36 5.48 2.99
N ASN A 39 4.21 6.49 3.18
CA ASN A 39 3.78 7.81 3.69
C ASN A 39 2.86 8.53 2.70
N SER A 40 3.13 8.43 1.40
CA SER A 40 2.31 9.06 0.35
C SER A 40 0.93 8.41 0.18
N GLU A 41 0.79 7.12 0.52
CA GLU A 41 -0.48 6.39 0.46
C GLU A 41 -1.18 6.26 1.83
N ALA A 42 -0.46 6.42 2.95
CA ALA A 42 -1.02 6.26 4.32
C ALA A 42 -2.15 7.26 4.65
N ASN A 43 -2.15 8.43 3.99
CA ASN A 43 -3.16 9.47 4.17
C ASN A 43 -4.18 9.54 3.01
N LYS A 44 -4.08 8.64 2.02
CA LYS A 44 -5.09 8.53 0.96
C LYS A 44 -6.13 7.52 1.37
N TYR A 45 -7.16 8.01 2.04
CA TYR A 45 -8.36 7.24 2.29
C TYR A 45 -9.27 7.33 1.06
N GLU A 46 -9.57 6.20 0.41
CA GLU A 46 -10.57 6.17 -0.69
C GLU A 46 -11.96 6.61 -0.21
N VAL A 47 -12.22 6.51 1.09
CA VAL A 47 -13.49 6.87 1.73
C VAL A 47 -13.21 7.75 2.93
N ASP A 48 -13.73 8.97 2.90
CA ASP A 48 -13.72 9.92 4.01
C ASP A 48 -15.13 10.04 4.60
N PHE A 49 -15.25 9.86 5.93
CA PHE A 49 -16.52 9.96 6.66
C PHE A 49 -16.81 11.40 7.15
N SER A 50 -16.05 12.40 6.71
CA SER A 50 -16.22 13.81 7.09
C SER A 50 -17.62 14.37 6.76
N ASP A 51 -18.25 13.87 5.69
CA ASP A 51 -19.61 14.26 5.29
C ASP A 51 -20.72 13.57 6.11
N VAL A 52 -20.40 12.58 6.94
CA VAL A 52 -21.37 11.90 7.81
C VAL A 52 -21.69 12.78 9.03
N ARG A 53 -22.86 13.42 8.97
CA ARG A 53 -23.38 14.30 10.02
C ARG A 53 -24.43 13.59 10.87
N GLY A 54 -24.38 13.81 12.18
CA GLY A 54 -25.39 13.32 13.14
C GLY A 54 -25.27 11.85 13.56
N GLN A 55 -24.23 11.13 13.11
CA GLN A 55 -23.98 9.72 13.44
C GLN A 55 -22.65 9.54 14.21
N GLU A 56 -22.40 10.40 15.20
CA GLU A 56 -21.14 10.40 15.96
C GLU A 56 -20.87 9.06 16.68
N ASN A 57 -21.92 8.41 17.19
CA ASN A 57 -21.80 7.11 17.84
C ASN A 57 -21.39 6.00 16.86
N VAL A 58 -21.81 6.08 15.60
CA VAL A 58 -21.44 5.10 14.57
C VAL A 58 -19.98 5.28 14.16
N LYS A 59 -19.53 6.52 13.96
CA LYS A 59 -18.12 6.83 13.66
C LYS A 59 -17.20 6.32 14.77
N ARG A 60 -17.56 6.57 16.03
CA ARG A 60 -16.80 6.06 17.18
C ARG A 60 -16.81 4.53 17.27
N ALA A 61 -17.94 3.87 16.98
CA ALA A 61 -18.01 2.41 16.95
C ALA A 61 -17.09 1.82 15.86
N LEU A 62 -17.00 2.48 14.70
CA LEU A 62 -16.12 2.10 13.60
C LEU A 62 -14.64 2.22 13.99
N GLU A 63 -14.25 3.31 14.65
CA GLU A 63 -12.90 3.50 15.19
C GLU A 63 -12.51 2.42 16.19
N VAL A 64 -13.42 2.10 17.13
CA VAL A 64 -13.19 1.07 18.15
C VAL A 64 -13.07 -0.32 17.53
N ALA A 65 -13.90 -0.65 16.54
CA ALA A 65 -13.84 -1.92 15.83
C ALA A 65 -12.54 -2.06 15.02
N ALA A 66 -12.12 -1.01 14.31
CA ALA A 66 -10.89 -0.99 13.54
C ALA A 66 -9.65 -1.13 14.44
N ALA A 67 -9.58 -0.38 15.54
CA ALA A 67 -8.48 -0.47 16.50
C ALA A 67 -8.42 -1.85 17.19
N GLY A 68 -9.58 -2.45 17.47
CA GLY A 68 -9.71 -3.74 18.14
C GLY A 68 -9.63 -4.97 17.24
N HIS A 69 -9.52 -4.80 15.90
CA HIS A 69 -9.65 -5.90 14.94
C HIS A 69 -10.96 -6.70 15.08
N HIS A 70 -12.07 -5.99 15.31
CA HIS A 70 -13.40 -6.59 15.44
C HIS A 70 -14.22 -6.45 14.15
N ASN A 71 -15.12 -7.40 13.92
CA ASN A 71 -16.10 -7.31 12.83
C ASN A 71 -17.22 -6.32 13.20
N LEU A 72 -17.74 -5.61 12.21
CA LEU A 72 -18.81 -4.62 12.35
C LEU A 72 -19.99 -4.98 11.45
N ILE A 73 -21.22 -4.79 11.94
CA ILE A 73 -22.43 -4.76 11.12
C ILE A 73 -23.14 -3.43 11.37
N MET A 74 -23.42 -2.68 10.29
CA MET A 74 -24.19 -1.45 10.32
C MET A 74 -25.60 -1.73 9.82
N VAL A 75 -26.62 -1.30 10.57
CA VAL A 75 -28.03 -1.47 10.21
C VAL A 75 -28.72 -0.11 10.32
N GLY A 76 -29.29 0.35 9.22
CA GLY A 76 -30.15 1.51 9.14
C GLY A 76 -31.31 1.24 8.16
N PRO A 77 -32.36 2.07 8.15
CA PRO A 77 -33.35 2.06 7.08
C PRO A 77 -32.74 2.44 5.73
#